data_AF-A0A7S0IVT4-F1
#
_entry.id   AF-A0A7S0IVT4-F1
#
_cell.length_a   1.000
_cell.length_b   1.000
_cell.length_c   1.000
_cell.angle_alpha   90.00
_cell.angle_beta   90.00
_cell.angle_gamma   90.00
#
_symmetry.space_group_name_H-M   'P 1'
#
loop_
_entity.id
_entity.type
_entity.pdbx_description
1 polymer ?
#
loop_
_entity_poly.entity_id
_entity_poly.type
_entity_poly.pdbx_seq_one_letter_code
_entity_poly.pdbx_strand_id
1 'polypeptide(L)'
;QRLALRGAGALGVLVAAMGAGLLTFAPGLFSSSAAVGYICAEVAPLLGVSLFGYAVSGALEGALVARRQLRLLAASHVLNTAVLAYALRTLPLVGSAGVGLAHIWRLMALLNLVRIGEFVLALRRADGAQRDAAPFATPLQLPDEQRRRRRWRWRGVGEV
;
A
#
# COMPACT_ATOMS: atom_id res chain seq x y z
N GLN A 1 7.07 -8.51 -8.57
CA GLN A 1 6.47 -7.19 -8.26
C GLN A 1 5.36 -6.78 -9.20
N ARG A 2 5.57 -6.76 -10.54
CA ARG A 2 4.51 -6.37 -11.50
C ARG A 2 3.23 -7.21 -11.41
N LEU A 3 3.35 -8.53 -11.23
CA LEU A 3 2.21 -9.43 -11.02
C LEU A 3 1.44 -9.13 -9.73
N ALA A 4 2.14 -8.92 -8.61
CA ALA A 4 1.52 -8.57 -7.33
C ALA A 4 0.79 -7.22 -7.39
N LEU A 5 1.36 -6.21 -8.06
CA LEU A 5 0.71 -4.92 -8.26
C LEU A 5 -0.50 -5.00 -9.18
N ARG A 6 -0.44 -5.82 -10.24
CA ARG A 6 -1.59 -6.10 -11.11
C ARG A 6 -2.70 -6.82 -10.34
N GLY A 7 -2.35 -7.81 -9.54
CA GLY A 7 -3.30 -8.53 -8.68
C GLY A 7 -3.96 -7.61 -7.66
N ALA A 8 -3.17 -6.78 -6.98
CA ALA A 8 -3.66 -5.77 -6.06
C ALA A 8 -4.54 -4.71 -6.75
N GLY A 9 -4.18 -4.30 -7.97
CA GLY A 9 -5.00 -3.41 -8.79
C GLY A 9 -6.35 -4.05 -9.15
N ALA A 10 -6.35 -5.29 -9.62
CA ALA A 10 -7.58 -6.01 -9.96
C ALA A 10 -8.49 -6.23 -8.73
N LEU A 11 -7.91 -6.68 -7.61
CA LEU A 11 -8.61 -6.82 -6.34
C LEU A 11 -9.14 -5.47 -5.86
N GLY A 12 -8.33 -4.42 -5.97
CA GLY A 12 -8.71 -3.05 -5.61
C GLY A 12 -9.89 -2.55 -6.43
N VAL A 13 -9.92 -2.81 -7.75
CA VAL A 13 -11.06 -2.44 -8.61
C VAL A 13 -12.32 -3.19 -8.19
N LEU A 14 -12.21 -4.50 -7.92
CA LEU A 14 -13.33 -5.31 -7.46
C LEU A 14 -13.89 -4.78 -6.14
N VAL A 15 -13.03 -4.56 -5.14
CA VAL A 15 -13.42 -4.05 -3.82
C VAL A 15 -14.01 -2.64 -3.93
N ALA A 16 -13.42 -1.77 -4.76
CA ALA A 16 -13.94 -0.43 -5.00
C ALA A 16 -15.33 -0.45 -5.65
N ALA A 17 -15.51 -1.28 -6.68
CA ALA A 17 -16.78 -1.45 -7.37
C ALA A 17 -17.86 -2.02 -6.44
N MET A 18 -17.51 -3.02 -5.61
CA MET A 18 -18.42 -3.56 -4.61
C MET A 18 -18.77 -2.54 -3.54
N GLY A 19 -17.79 -1.84 -2.97
CA GLY A 19 -18.02 -0.84 -1.92
C GLY A 19 -18.88 0.32 -2.41
N ALA A 20 -18.55 0.90 -3.57
CA ALA A 20 -19.34 1.97 -4.17
C ALA A 20 -20.72 1.47 -4.63
N GLY A 21 -20.78 0.29 -5.22
CA GLY A 21 -22.01 -0.33 -5.70
C GLY A 21 -23.00 -0.63 -4.57
N LEU A 22 -22.54 -1.19 -3.45
CA LEU A 22 -23.38 -1.48 -2.30
C LEU A 22 -24.01 -0.21 -1.72
N LEU A 23 -23.25 0.87 -1.57
CA LEU A 23 -23.79 2.14 -1.09
C LEU A 23 -24.77 2.80 -2.07
N THR A 24 -24.59 2.57 -3.37
CA THR A 24 -25.42 3.20 -4.41
C THR A 24 -26.71 2.41 -4.66
N PHE A 25 -26.63 1.09 -4.74
CA PHE A 25 -27.72 0.23 -5.21
C PHE A 25 -28.43 -0.54 -4.09
N ALA A 26 -27.82 -0.64 -2.91
CA ALA A 26 -28.39 -1.36 -1.77
C ALA A 26 -28.28 -0.56 -0.44
N PRO A 27 -28.69 0.72 -0.39
CA PRO A 27 -28.57 1.54 0.82
C PRO A 27 -29.33 0.97 2.03
N GLY A 28 -30.42 0.23 1.78
CA GLY A 28 -31.22 -0.45 2.80
C GLY A 28 -30.48 -1.53 3.60
N LEU A 29 -29.30 -1.97 3.16
CA LEU A 29 -28.46 -2.89 3.93
C LEU A 29 -27.82 -2.23 5.15
N PHE A 30 -27.60 -0.91 5.12
CA PHE A 30 -26.88 -0.19 6.18
C PHE A 30 -27.80 0.71 7.01
N SER A 31 -28.86 1.25 6.40
CA SER A 31 -29.79 2.14 7.11
C SER A 31 -31.19 2.06 6.49
N SER A 32 -32.21 2.19 7.34
CA SER A 32 -33.60 2.37 6.91
C SER A 32 -33.95 3.82 6.56
N SER A 33 -33.06 4.78 6.87
CA SER A 33 -33.29 6.21 6.59
C SER A 33 -32.90 6.57 5.15
N ALA A 34 -33.87 7.08 4.39
CA ALA A 34 -33.65 7.54 3.01
C ALA A 34 -32.61 8.68 2.92
N ALA A 35 -32.58 9.57 3.92
CA ALA A 35 -31.62 10.67 3.97
C ALA A 35 -30.17 10.16 4.10
N VAL A 36 -29.95 9.11 4.91
CA VAL A 36 -28.63 8.48 5.05
C VAL A 36 -28.25 7.79 3.74
N GLY A 37 -29.19 7.09 3.09
CA GLY A 37 -28.96 6.46 1.79
C GLY A 37 -28.50 7.45 0.71
N TYR A 38 -29.14 8.62 0.63
CA TYR A 38 -28.75 9.67 -0.33
C TYR A 38 -27.32 10.18 -0.08
N ILE A 39 -26.98 10.49 1.17
CA ILE A 39 -25.64 10.95 1.56
C ILE A 39 -24.58 9.88 1.26
N CYS A 40 -24.89 8.60 1.54
CA CYS A 40 -24.02 7.48 1.24
C CYS A 40 -23.77 7.30 -0.26
N ALA A 41 -24.81 7.43 -1.09
CA ALA A 41 -24.69 7.36 -2.55
C ALA A 41 -23.83 8.51 -3.11
N GLU A 42 -23.96 9.72 -2.55
CA GLU A 42 -23.15 10.88 -2.95
C GLU A 42 -21.65 10.65 -2.71
N VAL A 43 -21.28 10.01 -1.59
CA VAL A 43 -19.87 9.75 -1.24
C VAL A 43 -19.33 8.42 -1.77
N ALA A 44 -20.18 7.56 -2.35
CA ALA A 44 -19.82 6.24 -2.82
C ALA A 44 -18.62 6.22 -3.81
N PRO A 45 -18.50 7.16 -4.77
CA PRO A 45 -17.32 7.21 -5.65
C PRO A 45 -16.02 7.47 -4.88
N LEU A 46 -16.05 8.36 -3.88
CA LEU A 46 -14.88 8.70 -3.06
C LEU A 46 -14.47 7.52 -2.18
N LEU A 47 -15.44 6.80 -1.62
CA LEU A 47 -15.19 5.53 -0.94
C LEU A 47 -14.50 4.54 -1.87
N GLY A 48 -15.01 4.35 -3.08
CA GLY A 48 -14.42 3.44 -4.08
C GLY A 48 -12.96 3.78 -4.38
N VAL A 49 -12.65 5.05 -4.64
CA VAL A 49 -11.28 5.52 -4.85
C VAL A 49 -10.41 5.26 -3.62
N SER A 50 -10.92 5.52 -2.42
CA SER A 50 -10.20 5.27 -1.17
C SER A 50 -9.90 3.78 -0.97
N LEU A 51 -10.86 2.89 -1.21
CA LEU A 51 -10.69 1.44 -1.10
C LEU A 51 -9.69 0.89 -2.12
N PHE A 52 -9.76 1.36 -3.37
CA PHE A 52 -8.78 1.02 -4.41
C PHE A 52 -7.37 1.44 -3.96
N GLY A 53 -7.23 2.69 -3.52
CA GLY A 53 -5.95 3.22 -3.05
C GLY A 53 -5.40 2.44 -1.86
N TYR A 54 -6.27 2.08 -0.92
CA TYR A 54 -5.91 1.25 0.24
C TYR A 54 -5.36 -0.11 -0.19
N ALA A 55 -6.04 -0.83 -1.10
CA ALA A 55 -5.59 -2.14 -1.59
C ALA A 55 -4.21 -2.06 -2.27
N VAL A 56 -4.00 -1.06 -3.12
CA VAL A 56 -2.70 -0.84 -3.78
C VAL A 56 -1.63 -0.47 -2.76
N SER A 57 -1.93 0.41 -1.80
CA SER A 57 -0.99 0.81 -0.74
C SER A 57 -0.59 -0.38 0.14
N GLY A 58 -1.50 -1.29 0.44
CA GLY A 58 -1.23 -2.50 1.22
C GLY A 58 -0.28 -3.45 0.49
N ALA A 59 -0.43 -3.62 -0.82
CA ALA A 59 0.49 -4.44 -1.62
C ALA A 59 1.92 -3.83 -1.68
N LEU A 60 2.01 -2.50 -1.77
CA LEU A 60 3.28 -1.79 -1.72
C LEU A 60 3.94 -1.86 -0.34
N GLU A 61 3.16 -1.75 0.72
CA GLU A 61 3.59 -1.93 2.11
C GLU A 61 4.16 -3.34 2.33
N GLY A 62 3.45 -4.39 1.87
CA GLY A 62 3.96 -5.76 1.91
C GLY A 62 5.30 -5.92 1.17
N ALA A 63 5.49 -5.22 0.05
CA ALA A 63 6.75 -5.21 -0.68
C ALA A 63 7.89 -4.51 0.09
N LEU A 64 7.59 -3.43 0.84
CA LEU A 64 8.56 -2.76 1.71
C LEU A 64 8.95 -3.63 2.90
N VAL A 65 7.98 -4.32 3.52
CA VAL A 65 8.22 -5.29 4.60
C VAL A 65 9.11 -6.43 4.12
N ALA A 66 8.83 -7.00 2.95
CA ALA A 66 9.67 -8.05 2.35
C ALA A 66 11.12 -7.59 2.10
N ARG A 67 11.34 -6.29 1.90
CA ARG A 67 12.67 -5.67 1.73
C ARG A 67 13.28 -5.14 3.03
N ARG A 68 12.67 -5.41 4.18
CA ARG A 68 13.10 -4.98 5.51
C ARG A 68 13.21 -3.45 5.67
N GLN A 69 12.43 -2.69 4.89
CA GLN A 69 12.41 -1.23 4.96
C GLN A 69 11.46 -0.73 6.09
N LEU A 70 11.54 -1.33 7.28
CA LEU A 70 10.59 -1.09 8.38
C LEU A 70 10.69 0.33 8.97
N ARG A 71 11.89 0.93 8.98
CA ARG A 71 12.10 2.29 9.50
C ARG A 71 11.39 3.34 8.64
N LEU A 72 11.50 3.21 7.31
CA LEU A 72 10.79 4.09 6.37
C LEU A 72 9.29 3.91 6.49
N LEU A 73 8.83 2.65 6.61
CA LEU A 73 7.42 2.35 6.79
C LEU A 73 6.87 2.99 8.08
N ALA A 74 7.55 2.81 9.22
CA ALA A 74 7.16 3.43 10.48
C ALA A 74 7.13 4.96 10.40
N ALA A 75 8.16 5.58 9.80
CA ALA A 75 8.22 7.03 9.63
C ALA A 75 7.06 7.54 8.77
N SER A 76 6.75 6.86 7.66
CA SER A 76 5.61 7.22 6.80
C SER A 76 4.28 7.10 7.52
N HIS A 77 4.06 6.07 8.35
CA HIS A 77 2.84 5.92 9.13
C HIS A 77 2.67 7.02 10.16
N VAL A 78 3.74 7.37 10.89
CA VAL A 78 3.72 8.47 11.85
C VAL A 78 3.41 9.79 11.15
N LEU A 79 4.08 10.08 10.04
CA LEU A 79 3.86 11.31 9.27
C LEU A 79 2.44 11.40 8.73
N ASN A 80 1.96 10.33 8.07
CA ASN A 80 0.60 10.28 7.51
C ASN A 80 -0.47 10.41 8.59
N THR A 81 -0.27 9.79 9.75
CA THR A 81 -1.18 9.91 10.90
C THR A 81 -1.21 11.34 11.44
N ALA A 82 -0.03 11.97 11.61
CA ALA A 82 0.06 13.34 12.07
C ALA A 82 -0.59 14.33 11.08
N VAL A 83 -0.33 14.17 9.78
CA VAL A 83 -0.94 14.98 8.72
C VAL A 83 -2.46 14.79 8.68
N LEU A 84 -2.94 13.56 8.77
CA LEU A 84 -4.38 13.27 8.82
C LEU A 84 -5.04 13.90 10.05
N ALA A 85 -4.45 13.74 11.24
CA ALA A 85 -4.96 14.33 12.47
C ALA A 85 -5.01 15.86 12.41
N TYR A 86 -3.97 16.47 11.85
CA TYR A 86 -3.92 17.91 11.62
C TYR A 86 -4.99 18.38 10.62
N ALA A 87 -5.13 17.67 9.50
CA ALA A 87 -6.13 17.99 8.48
C ALA A 87 -7.56 17.88 9.01
N LEU A 88 -7.88 16.83 9.78
CA LEU A 88 -9.18 16.68 10.43
C LEU A 88 -9.46 17.78 11.46
N ARG A 89 -8.44 18.23 12.20
CA ARG A 89 -8.58 19.32 13.18
C ARG A 89 -8.80 20.68 12.54
N THR A 90 -8.21 20.90 11.36
CA THR A 90 -8.28 22.18 10.64
C THR A 90 -9.50 22.28 9.71
N LEU A 91 -10.08 21.14 9.31
CA LEU A 91 -11.24 21.09 8.42
C LEU A 91 -12.43 21.96 8.86
N PRO A 92 -12.81 21.98 10.17
CA PRO A 92 -13.88 22.86 10.66
C PRO A 92 -13.51 24.35 10.71
N LEU A 93 -12.22 24.67 10.73
CA LEU A 93 -11.73 26.05 10.84
C LEU A 93 -11.65 26.76 9.47
N VAL A 94 -11.51 25.98 8.39
CA VAL A 94 -11.31 26.48 7.02
C VAL A 94 -12.63 26.56 6.24
N GLY A 95 -13.67 25.82 6.67
CA GLY A 95 -14.97 25.81 6.01
C GLY A 95 -16.02 26.67 6.73
N SER A 96 -16.54 27.70 6.07
CA SER A 96 -17.70 28.47 6.55
C SER A 96 -19.03 27.70 6.45
N ALA A 97 -19.05 26.60 5.70
CA ALA A 97 -20.15 25.66 5.57
C ALA A 97 -19.73 24.30 6.18
N GLY A 98 -20.63 23.71 6.97
CA GLY A 98 -20.34 22.56 7.84
C GLY A 98 -19.55 21.41 7.19
N VAL A 99 -18.68 20.80 7.99
CA VAL A 99 -17.87 19.64 7.57
C VAL A 99 -18.77 18.44 7.29
N GLY A 100 -18.99 18.16 6.01
CA GLY A 100 -19.75 16.99 5.55
C GLY A 100 -18.90 15.73 5.36
N LEU A 101 -19.56 14.57 5.31
CA LEU A 101 -18.97 13.24 5.12
C LEU A 101 -18.08 13.15 3.87
N ALA A 102 -18.43 13.85 2.79
CA ALA A 102 -17.64 13.90 1.56
C ALA A 102 -16.21 14.43 1.79
N HIS A 103 -16.02 15.38 2.71
CA HIS A 103 -14.69 15.93 3.01
C HIS A 103 -13.78 14.89 3.66
N ILE A 104 -14.35 14.08 4.57
CA ILE A 104 -13.62 12.98 5.23
C ILE A 104 -13.16 11.98 4.18
N TRP A 105 -14.05 11.56 3.27
CA TRP A 105 -13.69 10.60 2.22
C TRP A 105 -12.70 11.16 1.20
N ARG A 106 -12.79 12.45 0.84
CA ARG A 106 -11.76 13.13 0.03
C ARG A 106 -10.40 13.08 0.70
N LEU A 107 -10.34 13.38 2.00
CA LEU A 107 -9.10 13.36 2.76
C LEU A 107 -8.50 11.95 2.82
N MET A 108 -9.32 10.94 3.08
CA MET A 108 -8.89 9.53 3.09
C MET A 108 -8.39 9.07 1.71
N ALA A 109 -9.10 9.43 0.64
CA ALA A 109 -8.67 9.12 -0.72
C ALA A 109 -7.31 9.78 -1.05
N LEU A 110 -7.15 11.07 -0.71
CA LEU A 110 -5.89 11.79 -0.90
C LEU A 110 -4.74 11.16 -0.11
N LEU A 111 -4.98 10.80 1.15
CA LEU A 111 -3.98 10.14 1.99
C LEU A 111 -3.51 8.81 1.38
N ASN A 112 -4.43 8.00 0.87
CA ASN A 112 -4.08 6.75 0.20
C ASN A 112 -3.26 6.98 -1.07
N LEU A 113 -3.55 8.03 -1.86
CA LEU A 113 -2.73 8.39 -3.02
C LEU A 113 -1.32 8.85 -2.63
N VAL A 114 -1.20 9.66 -1.56
CA VAL A 114 0.09 10.08 -1.01
C VAL A 114 0.89 8.86 -0.57
N ARG A 115 0.29 7.94 0.19
CA ARG A 115 0.93 6.68 0.61
C ARG A 115 1.44 5.85 -0.56
N ILE A 116 0.64 5.72 -1.62
CA ILE A 116 1.06 5.01 -2.85
C ILE A 116 2.31 5.69 -3.43
N GLY A 117 2.31 7.02 -3.55
CA GLY A 117 3.46 7.79 -4.03
C GLY A 117 4.71 7.59 -3.19
N GLU A 118 4.58 7.71 -1.86
CA GLU A 118 5.66 7.50 -0.90
C GLU A 118 6.25 6.09 -1.00
N PHE A 119 5.41 5.06 -1.04
CA PHE A 119 5.87 3.67 -1.08
C PHE A 119 6.50 3.30 -2.42
N VAL A 120 5.95 3.78 -3.54
CA VAL A 120 6.56 3.62 -4.87
C VAL A 120 7.94 4.27 -4.90
N LEU A 121 8.07 5.48 -4.37
CA LEU A 121 9.34 6.20 -4.34
C LEU A 121 10.36 5.51 -3.44
N ALA A 122 9.94 5.01 -2.27
CA ALA A 122 10.79 4.24 -1.36
C ALA A 122 11.28 2.94 -2.01
N LEU A 123 10.40 2.20 -2.70
CA LEU A 123 10.78 0.99 -3.43
C LEU A 123 11.79 1.29 -4.55
N ARG A 124 11.57 2.36 -5.33
CA ARG A 124 12.50 2.78 -6.39
C ARG A 124 13.88 3.16 -5.84
N ARG A 125 13.95 3.86 -4.71
CA ARG A 125 15.22 4.19 -4.05
C ARG A 125 15.94 2.95 -3.55
N ALA A 126 15.21 2.01 -2.96
CA ALA A 126 15.77 0.73 -2.53
C ALA A 126 16.30 -0.11 -3.71
N ASP A 127 15.61 -0.09 -4.85
CA ASP A 127 16.10 -0.73 -6.09
C ASP A 127 17.39 -0.10 -6.61
N GLY A 128 17.49 1.24 -6.59
CA GLY A 128 18.70 1.97 -6.99
C GLY A 128 19.90 1.62 -6.11
N ALA A 129 19.74 1.72 -4.78
CA ALA A 129 20.81 1.41 -3.83
C ALA A 129 21.34 -0.03 -3.99
N GLN A 130 20.46 -1.00 -4.29
CA GLN A 130 20.87 -2.39 -4.49
C GLN A 130 21.59 -2.61 -5.83
N ARG A 131 21.23 -1.85 -6.88
CA ARG A 131 21.95 -1.86 -8.16
C ARG A 131 23.33 -1.23 -8.04
N ASP A 132 23.45 -0.14 -7.28
CA ASP A 132 24.72 0.57 -7.09
C ASP A 132 25.67 -0.18 -6.13
N ALA A 133 25.14 -1.04 -5.26
CA ALA A 133 25.93 -1.96 -4.43
C ALA A 133 26.40 -3.22 -5.17
N ALA A 134 25.77 -3.58 -6.29
CA ALA A 134 26.11 -4.76 -7.08
C ALA A 134 27.46 -4.72 -7.86
N PRO A 135 28.06 -3.58 -8.26
CA PRO A 135 29.33 -3.56 -8.99
C PRO A 135 30.52 -4.04 -8.15
N PHE A 136 30.40 -3.97 -6.81
CA PHE A 136 31.47 -4.37 -5.88
C PHE A 136 31.25 -5.77 -5.27
N ALA A 137 30.18 -6.47 -5.65
CA ALA A 137 30.09 -7.90 -5.44
C ALA A 137 30.96 -8.60 -6.49
N THR A 138 32.27 -8.39 -6.40
CA THR A 138 33.26 -9.25 -7.04
C THR A 138 32.82 -10.68 -6.75
N PRO A 139 32.54 -11.54 -7.75
CA PRO A 139 32.35 -12.95 -7.46
C PRO A 139 33.62 -13.35 -6.73
N LEU A 140 33.50 -13.72 -5.45
CA LEU A 140 34.58 -14.35 -4.71
C LEU A 140 35.06 -15.48 -5.61
N GLN A 141 36.18 -15.25 -6.31
CA GLN A 141 36.96 -16.27 -6.98
C GLN A 141 37.50 -17.11 -5.84
N LEU A 142 36.66 -17.99 -5.32
CA LEU A 142 37.06 -19.03 -4.41
C LEU A 142 38.13 -19.82 -5.16
N PRO A 143 39.36 -19.94 -4.62
CA PRO A 143 40.38 -20.79 -5.20
C PRO A 143 39.77 -22.16 -5.49
N ASP A 144 40.09 -22.75 -6.64
CA ASP A 144 39.46 -23.99 -7.14
C ASP A 144 39.43 -25.13 -6.13
N GLU A 145 40.35 -25.13 -5.16
CA GLU A 145 40.38 -26.04 -4.03
C GLU A 145 39.12 -25.97 -3.14
N GLN A 146 38.57 -24.79 -2.87
CA GLN A 146 37.36 -24.65 -2.06
C GLN A 146 36.10 -25.10 -2.81
N ARG A 147 36.06 -24.95 -4.14
CA ARG A 147 34.99 -25.52 -4.98
C ARG A 147 35.03 -27.04 -4.97
N ARG A 148 36.24 -27.64 -5.05
CA ARG A 148 36.41 -29.10 -4.97
C ARG A 148 35.95 -29.63 -3.61
N ARG A 149 36.38 -29.04 -2.49
CA ARG A 149 35.97 -29.47 -1.14
C ARG A 149 34.46 -29.42 -0.90
N ARG A 150 33.75 -28.41 -1.41
CA ARG A 150 32.28 -28.36 -1.29
C ARG A 150 31.57 -29.42 -2.13
N ARG A 151 32.09 -29.80 -3.31
CA ARG A 151 31.51 -30.86 -4.14
C ARG A 151 31.55 -32.24 -3.47
N TRP A 152 32.59 -32.52 -2.69
CA TRP A 152 32.71 -33.80 -1.98
C TRP A 152 31.79 -33.89 -0.76
N ARG A 153 31.51 -32.77 -0.10
CA ARG A 153 30.67 -32.74 1.11
C ARG A 153 29.19 -33.08 0.85
N TRP A 154 28.71 -32.93 -0.38
CA TRP A 154 27.33 -33.26 -0.76
C TRP A 154 27.15 -34.69 -1.29
N ARG A 155 28.23 -35.41 -1.62
CA ARG A 155 28.12 -36.81 -2.06
C ARG A 155 28.10 -37.82 -0.92
N GLY A 156 28.44 -37.42 0.31
CA GLY A 156 28.48 -38.32 1.47
C GLY A 156 27.23 -38.35 2.35
N VAL A 157 26.14 -37.67 1.96
CA VAL A 157 24.92 -37.55 2.79
C VAL A 157 23.73 -38.31 2.18
N GLY A 158 23.98 -39.17 1.19
CA GLY A 158 22.94 -39.91 0.46
C GLY A 158 22.94 -41.43 0.66
N GLU A 159 23.79 -41.96 1.54
CA GLU A 159 23.86 -43.40 1.81
C GLU A 159 23.86 -43.65 3.33
N VAL A 160 22.69 -43.53 3.96
CA VAL A 160 22.28 -44.33 5.14
C VAL A 160 20.78 -44.51 5.07
#